data_AF-A0A2K8YXY7-F1
#
_entry.id   AF-A0A2K8YXY7-F1
#
_cell.length_a   1.000
_cell.length_b   1.000
_cell.length_c   1.000
_cell.angle_alpha   90.00
_cell.angle_beta   90.00
_cell.angle_gamma   90.00
#
_symmetry.space_group_name_H-M   'P 1'
#
loop_
_entity.id
_entity.type
_entity.pdbx_description
1 polymer ?
#
loop_
_entity_poly.entity_id
_entity_poly.type
_entity_poly.pdbx_seq_one_letter_code
_entity_poly.pdbx_strand_id
1 'polypeptide(L)'
;MVYSREVYFDGAPPSIPLIIEVVQQRTGIQATYLTNKWLVTNPVDPNDVFSLYQEGESSLLLLNEGTETALFRATLYTLLELGGYYQDWFE
;
A
#
# COMPACT_ATOMS: atom_id res chain seq x y z
N MET A 1 -11.68 -0.78 -14.13
CA MET A 1 -11.36 0.54 -13.56
C MET A 1 -10.05 0.39 -12.82
N VAL A 2 -9.12 1.32 -12.98
CA VAL A 2 -7.82 1.30 -12.28
C VAL A 2 -7.86 2.40 -11.23
N TYR A 3 -7.58 2.04 -9.99
CA TYR A 3 -7.41 2.98 -8.88
C TYR A 3 -5.94 3.16 -8.61
N SER A 4 -5.48 4.40 -8.62
CA SER A 4 -4.11 4.77 -8.31
C SER A 4 -4.13 5.73 -7.13
N ARG A 5 -3.25 5.51 -6.16
CA ARG A 5 -3.04 6.46 -5.07
C ARG A 5 -1.56 6.54 -4.74
N GLU A 6 -1.03 7.75 -4.79
CA GLU A 6 0.33 8.05 -4.37
C GLU A 6 0.31 8.60 -2.94
N VAL A 7 1.22 8.12 -2.11
CA VAL A 7 1.40 8.55 -0.72
C VAL A 7 2.81 9.11 -0.57
N TYR A 8 2.90 10.37 -0.17
CA TYR A 8 4.15 11.10 0.02
C TYR A 8 4.56 11.12 1.49
N PHE A 9 5.86 11.29 1.71
CA PHE A 9 6.48 11.40 3.03
C PHE A 9 7.48 12.57 3.02
N ASP A 10 7.72 13.18 4.19
CA ASP A 10 8.70 14.27 4.33
C ASP A 10 10.17 13.81 4.20
N GLY A 11 10.39 12.51 4.01
CA GLY A 11 11.68 11.88 3.81
C GLY A 11 11.54 10.52 3.13
N ALA A 12 12.47 9.61 3.39
CA ALA A 12 12.38 8.25 2.86
C ALA A 12 11.11 7.55 3.39
N PRO A 13 10.32 6.89 2.51
CA PRO A 13 9.13 6.18 2.94
C PRO A 13 9.48 4.98 3.83
N PRO A 14 8.53 4.50 4.65
CA PRO A 14 8.67 3.23 5.36
C PRO A 14 9.01 2.09 4.39
N SER A 15 9.85 1.15 4.83
CA SER A 15 10.20 0.01 4.00
C SER A 15 8.98 -0.88 3.77
N ILE A 16 8.88 -1.50 2.59
CA ILE A 16 7.77 -2.42 2.28
C ILE A 16 7.62 -3.54 3.33
N PRO A 17 8.71 -4.20 3.81
CA PRO A 17 8.59 -5.18 4.89
C PRO A 17 7.92 -4.64 6.16
N LEU A 18 8.26 -3.42 6.58
CA LEU A 18 7.63 -2.78 7.74
C LEU A 18 6.14 -2.51 7.49
N ILE A 19 5.79 -2.02 6.29
CA ILE A 19 4.39 -1.76 5.91
C ILE A 19 3.57 -3.06 5.99
N ILE A 20 4.10 -4.15 5.43
CA ILE A 20 3.44 -5.46 5.46
C ILE A 20 3.26 -5.95 6.90
N GLU A 21 4.30 -5.86 7.73
CA GLU A 21 4.22 -6.26 9.14
C GLU A 21 3.12 -5.49 9.89
N VAL A 22 3.06 -4.16 9.72
CA VAL A 22 2.05 -3.34 10.39
C VAL A 22 0.64 -3.65 9.88
N VAL A 23 0.45 -3.85 8.57
CA VAL A 23 -0.84 -4.27 8.00
C VAL A 23 -1.30 -5.60 8.60
N GLN A 24 -0.40 -6.58 8.70
CA GLN A 24 -0.68 -7.88 9.31
C GLN A 24 -1.09 -7.75 10.77
N GLN A 25 -0.33 -6.99 11.57
CA GLN A 25 -0.59 -6.80 13.00
C GLN A 25 -1.93 -6.10 13.26
N ARG A 26 -2.30 -5.13 12.43
CA ARG A 26 -3.51 -4.33 12.62
C ARG A 26 -4.78 -5.02 12.14
N THR A 27 -4.68 -5.79 11.06
CA THR A 27 -5.87 -6.33 10.38
C THR A 27 -6.03 -7.84 10.53
N GLY A 28 -4.96 -8.55 10.88
CA GLY A 28 -4.91 -10.01 10.84
C GLY A 28 -4.80 -10.61 9.43
N ILE A 29 -4.83 -9.77 8.37
CA ILE A 29 -4.66 -10.23 6.99
C ILE A 29 -3.21 -10.67 6.79
N GLN A 30 -3.00 -11.88 6.28
CA GLN A 30 -1.67 -12.46 6.02
C GLN A 30 -1.03 -11.90 4.75
N ALA A 31 -0.87 -10.58 4.67
CA ALA A 31 -0.35 -9.88 3.50
C ALA A 31 1.06 -10.38 3.14
N THR A 32 1.32 -10.66 1.87
CA THR A 32 2.65 -11.06 1.38
C THR A 32 3.07 -10.14 0.25
N TYR A 33 4.30 -9.62 0.29
CA TYR A 33 4.86 -8.84 -0.80
C TYR A 33 5.71 -9.71 -1.74
N LEU A 34 5.33 -9.73 -3.01
CA LEU A 34 6.02 -10.42 -4.09
C LEU A 34 6.94 -9.43 -4.82
N THR A 35 8.16 -9.26 -4.32
CA THR A 35 9.13 -8.27 -4.83
C THR A 35 9.37 -8.34 -6.33
N ASN A 36 9.37 -9.54 -6.91
CA ASN A 36 9.58 -9.75 -8.36
C ASN A 36 8.39 -9.31 -9.23
N LYS A 37 7.25 -8.99 -8.61
CA LYS A 37 6.01 -8.56 -9.30
C LYS A 37 5.49 -7.22 -8.79
N TRP A 38 6.11 -6.66 -7.73
CA TRP A 38 5.62 -5.49 -7.00
C TRP A 38 4.18 -5.62 -6.52
N LEU A 39 3.76 -6.84 -6.14
CA LEU A 39 2.40 -7.13 -5.71
C LEU A 39 2.35 -7.39 -4.22
N VAL A 40 1.33 -6.85 -3.55
CA VAL A 40 0.90 -7.30 -2.23
C VAL A 40 -0.32 -8.19 -2.41
N THR A 41 -0.27 -9.40 -1.86
CA THR A 41 -1.32 -10.41 -2.01
C THR A 41 -1.84 -10.87 -0.66
N ASN A 42 -3.14 -11.09 -0.56
CA ASN A 42 -3.74 -11.86 0.52
C ASN A 42 -3.89 -13.34 0.10
N PRO A 43 -3.24 -14.31 0.76
CA PRO A 43 -3.33 -15.71 0.39
C PRO A 43 -4.72 -16.33 0.63
N VAL A 44 -5.58 -15.66 1.42
CA VAL A 44 -6.93 -16.14 1.75
C VAL A 44 -7.96 -15.68 0.70
N ASP A 45 -7.73 -14.56 0.03
CA ASP A 45 -8.58 -14.04 -1.05
C ASP A 45 -7.73 -13.69 -2.28
N PRO A 46 -7.78 -14.49 -3.36
CA PRO A 46 -6.97 -14.27 -4.55
C PRO A 46 -7.33 -12.99 -5.33
N ASN A 47 -8.49 -12.38 -5.06
CA ASN A 47 -8.88 -11.10 -5.65
C ASN A 47 -8.39 -9.91 -4.80
N ASP A 48 -7.90 -10.16 -3.60
CA ASP A 48 -7.39 -9.15 -2.68
C ASP A 48 -5.88 -8.96 -2.91
N VAL A 49 -5.58 -8.31 -4.04
CA VAL A 49 -4.24 -8.10 -4.57
C VAL A 49 -4.14 -6.69 -5.16
N PHE A 50 -3.00 -6.02 -4.95
CA PHE A 50 -2.71 -4.74 -5.55
C PHE A 50 -1.20 -4.55 -5.72
N SER A 51 -0.78 -3.60 -6.54
CA SER A 51 0.63 -3.27 -6.73
C SER A 51 1.08 -2.20 -5.74
N LEU A 52 2.28 -2.38 -5.16
CA LEU A 52 2.92 -1.42 -4.27
C LEU A 52 4.39 -1.29 -4.67
N TYR A 53 4.83 -0.06 -4.96
CA TYR A 53 6.24 0.21 -5.21
C TYR A 53 6.60 1.65 -4.84
N GLN A 54 7.89 1.88 -4.65
CA GLN A 54 8.43 3.20 -4.40
C GLN A 54 8.54 3.97 -5.71
N GLU A 55 8.01 5.18 -5.71
CA GLU A 55 8.12 6.14 -6.81
C GLU A 55 9.03 7.27 -6.32
N GLY A 56 10.17 7.48 -7.00
CA GLY A 56 11.16 8.47 -6.56
C GLY A 56 11.75 8.21 -5.15
N GLU A 57 12.11 9.29 -4.46
CA GLU A 57 12.81 9.21 -3.16
C GLU A 57 11.88 9.25 -1.94
N SER A 58 10.67 9.78 -2.09
CA SER A 58 9.79 10.16 -0.98
C SER A 58 8.33 9.74 -1.14
N SER A 59 7.98 8.91 -2.13
CA SER A 59 6.61 8.44 -2.28
C SER A 59 6.48 6.94 -2.56
N LEU A 60 5.31 6.43 -2.22
CA LEU A 60 4.86 5.08 -2.52
C LEU A 60 3.62 5.16 -3.40
N LEU A 61 3.63 4.41 -4.49
CA LEU A 61 2.51 4.30 -5.42
C LEU A 61 1.78 2.98 -5.20
N LEU A 62 0.47 3.07 -5.00
CA LEU A 62 -0.44 1.95 -4.88
C LEU A 62 -1.34 1.91 -6.10
N LEU A 63 -1.33 0.80 -6.83
CA LEU A 63 -2.20 0.58 -7.98
C LEU A 63 -3.09 -0.64 -7.74
N ASN A 64 -4.40 -0.45 -7.86
CA ASN A 64 -5.37 -1.52 -7.77
C ASN A 64 -6.19 -1.60 -9.07
N GLU A 65 -6.20 -2.78 -9.67
CA GLU A 65 -7.01 -3.05 -10.86
C GLU A 65 -8.31 -3.75 -10.47
N GLY A 66 -9.45 -3.17 -10.82
CA GLY A 66 -10.76 -3.74 -10.51
C GLY A 66 -11.39 -3.12 -9.28
N THR A 67 -11.98 -3.94 -8.42
CA THR A 67 -12.71 -3.49 -7.23
C THR A 67 -11.73 -3.16 -6.11
N GLU A 68 -11.96 -2.07 -5.39
CA GLU A 68 -11.17 -1.72 -4.21
C GLU A 68 -11.25 -2.82 -3.15
N THR A 69 -10.09 -3.31 -2.70
CA THR A 69 -9.99 -4.48 -1.83
C THR A 69 -9.75 -4.10 -0.36
N ALA A 70 -9.97 -5.04 0.55
CA ALA A 70 -9.74 -4.81 1.97
C ALA A 70 -8.26 -4.56 2.28
N LEU A 71 -7.36 -5.31 1.63
CA LEU A 71 -5.92 -5.14 1.78
C LEU A 71 -5.43 -3.80 1.23
N PHE A 72 -5.97 -3.35 0.10
CA PHE A 72 -5.63 -2.04 -0.46
C PHE A 72 -6.00 -0.91 0.52
N ARG A 73 -7.23 -0.93 1.05
CA ARG A 73 -7.69 0.03 2.06
C ARG A 73 -6.81 0.00 3.32
N ALA A 74 -6.56 -1.20 3.85
CA ALA A 74 -5.74 -1.38 5.05
C ALA A 74 -4.32 -0.84 4.87
N THR A 75 -3.74 -1.05 3.69
CA THR A 75 -2.41 -0.53 3.37
C THR A 75 -2.43 0.98 3.31
N LEU A 76 -3.40 1.60 2.61
CA LEU A 76 -3.52 3.06 2.56
C LEU A 76 -3.62 3.68 3.95
N TYR A 77 -4.51 3.16 4.81
CA TYR A 77 -4.62 3.64 6.19
C TYR A 77 -3.32 3.47 6.97
N THR A 78 -2.60 2.38 6.75
CA THR A 78 -1.31 2.13 7.40
C THR A 78 -0.27 3.16 6.96
N LEU A 79 -0.21 3.49 5.67
CA LEU A 79 0.74 4.49 5.18
C LEU A 79 0.46 5.89 5.74
N LEU A 80 -0.81 6.28 5.85
CA LEU A 80 -1.19 7.55 6.47
C LEU A 80 -0.81 7.61 7.95
N GLU A 81 -1.00 6.53 8.70
CA GLU A 81 -0.59 6.48 10.11
C GLU A 81 0.93 6.49 10.31
N LEU A 82 1.68 5.99 9.33
CA LEU A 82 3.15 6.05 9.32
C LEU A 82 3.68 7.43 8.88
N GLY A 83 2.82 8.45 8.82
CA GLY A 83 3.20 9.83 8.47
C GLY A 83 3.07 10.15 6.98
N GLY A 84 2.44 9.27 6.20
CA GLY A 84 2.16 9.51 4.80
C GLY A 84 1.04 10.54 4.61
N TYR A 85 1.08 11.28 3.50
CA TYR A 85 0.05 12.24 3.12
C TYR A 85 -0.21 12.25 1.61
N TYR A 86 -1.32 12.84 1.21
CA TYR A 86 -1.70 13.04 -0.19
C TYR A 86 -1.33 14.46 -0.62
N GLN A 87 -0.70 14.65 -1.78
CA GLN A 87 -0.40 15.99 -2.29
C GLN A 87 -1.67 16.78 -2.64
N ASP A 88 -2.70 16.09 -3.14
CA ASP A 88 -4.02 16.65 -3.45
C ASP A 88 -4.85 17.02 -2.20
N TRP A 89 -4.26 17.04 -1.00
CA TRP A 89 -4.93 17.52 0.22
C TRP A 89 -5.00 19.06 0.31
N PHE A 90 -4.31 19.79 -0.57
CA PHE A 90 -4.33 21.26 -0.64
C PHE A 90 -5.16 21.80 -1.82
N GLU A 91 -6.44 21.41 -1.91
CA GLU A 91 -7.45 22.16 -2.67
C GLU A 91 -8.59 22.65 -1.77
#